data_AF-A0A1V4AU09-F1
#
_entry.id   AF-A0A1V4AU09-F1
#
_cell.length_a   1.000
_cell.length_b   1.000
_cell.length_c   1.000
_cell.angle_alpha   90.00
_cell.angle_beta   90.00
_cell.angle_gamma   90.00
#
_symmetry.space_group_name_H-M   'P 1'
#
loop_
_entity.id
_entity.type
_entity.pdbx_description
1 polymer ?
#
loop_
_entity_poly.entity_id
_entity_poly.type
_entity_poly.pdbx_seq_one_letter_code
_entity_poly.pdbx_strand_id
1 'polypeptide(L)'
;MAGNTSSTDFPATPGAYDTTPNGSSDVFVSKFNSGLANLLISTFLGGSRPDFGNSIAISAGGYVYVTGETLSPDFPVTPGAYDTSYQRCEDVFVSGFNVDLSVDKANK
;
A
#
# COMPACT_ATOMS: atom_id res chain seq x y z
N MET A 1 -0.72 -10.73 1.36
CA MET A 1 -2.15 -10.42 1.13
C MET A 1 -2.32 -8.91 1.16
N ALA A 2 -3.36 -8.40 0.51
CA ALA A 2 -3.75 -6.99 0.58
C ALA A 2 -5.27 -6.88 0.77
N GLY A 3 -5.72 -5.75 1.30
CA GLY A 3 -7.12 -5.39 1.50
C GLY A 3 -7.20 -3.95 1.98
N ASN A 4 -8.34 -3.51 2.48
CA ASN A 4 -8.50 -2.19 3.08
C ASN A 4 -8.87 -2.30 4.57
N THR A 5 -8.50 -1.30 5.35
CA THR A 5 -8.80 -1.23 6.79
C THR A 5 -9.10 0.20 7.22
N SER A 6 -10.11 0.36 8.06
CA SER A 6 -10.44 1.63 8.74
C SER A 6 -10.02 1.63 10.21
N SER A 7 -9.27 0.62 10.65
CA SER A 7 -8.84 0.47 12.04
C SER A 7 -7.56 1.28 12.27
N THR A 8 -7.59 2.10 13.33
CA THR A 8 -6.46 2.94 13.74
C THR A 8 -5.36 2.17 14.46
N ASP A 9 -5.64 0.92 14.83
CA ASP A 9 -4.78 -0.01 15.55
C ASP A 9 -4.44 -1.26 14.74
N PHE A 10 -4.66 -1.23 13.42
CA PHE A 10 -4.29 -2.33 12.54
C PHE A 10 -2.78 -2.59 12.64
N PRO A 11 -2.34 -3.85 12.73
CA PRO A 11 -0.93 -4.14 12.97
C PRO A 11 -0.08 -3.69 11.79
N ALA A 12 0.79 -2.70 12.03
CA ALA A 12 1.86 -2.30 11.14
C ALA A 12 3.22 -2.59 11.79
N THR A 13 4.22 -2.89 10.96
CA THR A 13 5.54 -3.32 11.43
C THR A 13 6.55 -2.19 11.31
N PRO A 14 7.32 -1.87 12.37
CA PRO A 14 8.38 -0.86 12.28
C PRO A 14 9.34 -1.15 11.11
N GLY A 15 9.64 -0.13 10.31
CA GLY A 15 10.52 -0.24 9.14
C GLY A 15 9.82 -0.65 7.84
N ALA A 16 8.51 -0.91 7.87
CA ALA A 16 7.69 -1.00 6.66
C ALA A 16 7.50 0.39 6.01
N TYR A 17 6.91 0.44 4.81
CA TYR A 17 6.70 1.67 4.05
C TYR A 17 5.96 2.77 4.83
N ASP A 18 4.81 2.41 5.42
CA ASP A 18 4.02 3.29 6.28
C ASP A 18 3.45 2.50 7.46
N THR A 19 3.57 3.08 8.65
CA THR A 19 3.13 2.48 9.92
C THR A 19 1.93 3.20 10.53
N THR A 20 1.39 4.19 9.84
CA THR A 20 0.23 4.97 10.28
C THR A 20 -0.84 4.99 9.20
N PRO A 21 -2.13 4.88 9.57
CA PRO A 21 -3.21 5.15 8.64
C PRO A 21 -3.26 6.66 8.35
N ASN A 22 -3.43 7.02 7.09
CA ASN A 22 -3.45 8.40 6.59
C ASN A 22 -4.88 8.89 6.33
N GLY A 23 -5.82 7.97 6.04
CA GLY A 23 -7.21 8.25 5.73
C GLY A 23 -8.20 7.50 6.61
N SER A 24 -9.48 7.57 6.23
CA SER A 24 -10.56 6.84 6.91
C SER A 24 -10.65 5.36 6.53
N SER A 25 -9.99 4.97 5.44
CA SER A 25 -9.80 3.59 5.02
C SER A 25 -8.58 3.55 4.12
N ASP A 26 -7.54 2.83 4.52
CA ASP A 26 -6.31 2.69 3.73
C ASP A 26 -6.17 1.26 3.26
N VAL A 27 -5.39 1.08 2.19
CA VAL A 27 -4.94 -0.25 1.79
C VAL A 27 -3.92 -0.75 2.80
N PHE A 28 -4.07 -1.99 3.26
CA PHE A 28 -2.99 -2.68 3.97
C PHE A 28 -2.36 -3.73 3.08
N VAL A 29 -1.06 -3.95 3.27
CA VAL A 29 -0.33 -5.07 2.67
C VAL A 29 0.36 -5.82 3.79
N SER A 30 0.05 -7.11 3.92
CA SER A 30 0.61 -7.97 4.97
C SER A 30 1.27 -9.21 4.41
N LYS A 31 2.41 -9.57 4.99
CA LYS A 31 3.15 -10.79 4.73
C LYS A 31 3.15 -11.65 5.99
N PHE A 32 2.77 -12.91 5.84
CA PHE A 32 2.80 -13.90 6.91
C PHE A 32 3.89 -14.93 6.65
N ASN A 33 4.25 -15.69 7.69
CA ASN A 33 5.04 -16.90 7.49
C ASN A 33 4.25 -17.93 6.67
N SER A 34 4.95 -18.95 6.15
CA SER A 34 4.33 -19.99 5.30
C SER A 34 3.19 -20.75 5.99
N GLY A 35 3.24 -20.84 7.33
CA GLY A 35 2.18 -21.45 8.13
C GLY A 35 1.01 -20.51 8.47
N LEU A 36 1.00 -19.27 7.98
CA LEU A 36 -0.01 -18.24 8.25
C LEU A 36 -0.27 -17.94 9.74
N ALA A 37 0.66 -18.33 10.61
CA ALA A 37 0.53 -18.21 12.05
C ALA A 37 1.12 -16.90 12.60
N ASN A 38 2.09 -16.31 11.89
CA ASN A 38 2.77 -15.11 12.33
C ASN A 38 2.76 -14.06 11.23
N LEU A 39 2.37 -12.84 11.59
CA LEU A 39 2.59 -11.66 10.76
C LEU A 39 4.07 -11.32 10.76
N LEU A 40 4.69 -11.31 9.58
CA LEU A 40 6.12 -10.97 9.42
C LEU A 40 6.31 -9.48 9.19
N ILE A 41 5.50 -8.90 8.31
CA ILE A 41 5.52 -7.47 8.02
C ILE A 41 4.16 -7.00 7.53
N SER A 42 3.79 -5.77 7.88
CA SER A 42 2.56 -5.12 7.45
C SER A 42 2.77 -3.62 7.30
N THR A 43 2.13 -3.03 6.29
CA THR A 43 2.19 -1.61 5.96
C THR A 43 0.83 -1.08 5.56
N PHE A 44 0.64 0.23 5.66
CA PHE A 44 -0.44 0.96 4.98
C PHE A 44 0.02 1.48 3.61
N LEU A 45 -0.95 1.78 2.75
CA LEU A 45 -0.83 2.50 1.48
C LEU A 45 -2.12 3.30 1.29
N GLY A 46 -2.01 4.62 1.27
CA GLY A 46 -3.14 5.51 1.12
C GLY A 46 -2.77 6.96 1.40
N GLY A 47 -3.71 7.87 1.13
CA GLY A 47 -3.64 9.29 1.44
C GLY A 47 -4.75 9.70 2.42
N SER A 48 -5.16 10.96 2.37
CA SER A 48 -6.09 11.57 3.33
C SER A 48 -7.56 11.13 3.22
N ARG A 49 -7.94 10.37 2.19
CA ARG A 49 -9.31 9.92 1.89
C ARG A 49 -9.34 8.39 1.71
N PRO A 50 -10.52 7.77 1.51
CA PRO A 50 -10.58 6.32 1.33
C PRO A 50 -9.78 5.84 0.13
N ASP A 51 -9.06 4.73 0.35
CA ASP A 51 -8.28 4.01 -0.64
C ASP A 51 -8.58 2.50 -0.54
N PHE A 52 -8.69 1.84 -1.69
CA PHE A 52 -9.17 0.47 -1.78
C PHE A 52 -8.21 -0.42 -2.56
N GLY A 53 -7.78 -1.52 -1.94
CA GLY A 53 -6.91 -2.52 -2.56
C GLY A 53 -7.74 -3.64 -3.20
N ASN A 54 -7.64 -3.78 -4.52
CA ASN A 54 -8.45 -4.72 -5.30
C ASN A 54 -7.71 -6.02 -5.64
N SER A 55 -6.39 -5.97 -5.85
CA SER A 55 -5.59 -7.16 -6.18
C SER A 55 -4.13 -7.01 -5.74
N ILE A 56 -3.46 -8.16 -5.61
CA ILE A 56 -2.04 -8.25 -5.29
C ILE A 56 -1.37 -9.35 -6.13
N ALA A 57 -0.20 -9.03 -6.68
CA ALA A 57 0.64 -9.98 -7.41
C ALA A 57 2.10 -9.87 -6.93
N ILE A 58 2.85 -10.97 -7.08
CA ILE A 58 4.28 -11.00 -6.75
C ILE A 58 5.03 -11.38 -8.03
N SER A 59 6.03 -10.58 -8.39
CA SER A 59 6.90 -10.88 -9.53
C SER A 59 7.94 -11.94 -9.22
N ALA A 60 8.55 -12.50 -10.26
CA ALA A 60 9.68 -13.43 -10.12
C ALA A 60 10.89 -12.82 -9.38
N GLY A 61 11.02 -11.48 -9.40
CA GLY A 61 12.06 -10.75 -8.66
C GLY A 61 11.73 -10.51 -7.18
N GLY A 62 10.55 -10.93 -6.70
CA GLY A 62 10.10 -10.72 -5.33
C GLY A 62 9.39 -9.40 -5.07
N TYR A 63 9.25 -8.52 -6.07
CA TYR A 63 8.45 -7.30 -5.93
C TYR A 63 6.97 -7.61 -5.75
N VAL A 64 6.32 -6.88 -4.86
CA VAL A 64 4.89 -6.98 -4.56
C VAL A 64 4.18 -5.83 -5.26
N TYR A 65 3.21 -6.14 -6.10
CA TYR A 65 2.39 -5.15 -6.78
C TYR A 65 0.97 -5.20 -6.23
N VAL A 66 0.42 -4.03 -5.92
CA VAL A 66 -0.96 -3.86 -5.45
C VAL A 66 -1.67 -2.94 -6.42
N THR A 67 -2.87 -3.31 -6.82
CA THR A 67 -3.73 -2.48 -7.67
C THR A 67 -4.98 -2.11 -6.92
N GLY A 68 -5.52 -0.93 -7.22
CA GLY A 68 -6.69 -0.46 -6.51
C GLY A 68 -7.19 0.89 -7.01
N GLU A 69 -8.03 1.49 -6.19
CA GLU A 69 -8.66 2.78 -6.41
C GLU A 69 -8.31 3.73 -5.27
N THR A 70 -8.10 5.00 -5.60
CA THR A 70 -7.85 6.05 -4.63
C THR A 70 -8.82 7.20 -4.82
N LEU A 71 -9.38 7.69 -3.71
CA LEU A 71 -10.14 8.94 -3.67
C LEU A 71 -9.28 10.08 -3.09
N SER A 72 -7.98 9.84 -2.86
CA SER A 72 -7.05 10.70 -2.14
C SER A 72 -6.30 11.64 -3.08
N PRO A 73 -6.44 12.98 -2.92
CA PRO A 73 -5.66 13.94 -3.70
C PRO A 73 -4.15 13.91 -3.41
N ASP A 74 -3.79 13.30 -2.29
CA ASP A 74 -2.45 13.13 -1.75
C ASP A 74 -2.03 11.65 -1.72
N PHE A 75 -2.64 10.80 -2.56
CA PHE A 75 -2.22 9.42 -2.70
C PHE A 75 -0.73 9.34 -3.06
N PRO A 76 0.06 8.42 -2.47
CA PRO A 76 1.47 8.33 -2.77
C PRO A 76 1.75 8.01 -4.25
N VAL A 77 2.54 8.88 -4.89
CA VAL A 77 3.00 8.70 -6.27
C VAL A 77 4.51 8.79 -6.36
N THR A 78 5.10 8.16 -7.38
CA THR A 78 6.55 8.23 -7.65
C THR A 78 6.83 9.07 -8.89
N PRO A 79 7.98 9.77 -8.96
CA PRO A 79 8.38 10.48 -10.17
C PRO A 79 8.43 9.54 -11.38
N GLY A 80 7.77 9.94 -12.47
CA GLY A 80 7.70 9.13 -13.70
C GLY A 80 6.56 8.11 -13.73
N ALA A 81 5.67 8.09 -12.73
CA ALA A 81 4.40 7.39 -12.85
C ALA A 81 3.57 7.93 -14.03
N TYR A 82 2.69 7.09 -14.58
CA TYR A 82 1.90 7.42 -15.76
C TYR A 82 0.95 8.62 -15.51
N ASP A 83 0.31 8.62 -14.35
CA ASP A 83 -0.40 9.77 -13.80
C ASP A 83 0.14 10.05 -12.40
N THR A 84 0.39 11.33 -12.12
CA THR A 84 0.89 11.82 -10.83
C THR A 84 -0.08 12.83 -10.21
N SER A 85 -1.30 12.95 -10.73
CA SER A 85 -2.27 13.96 -10.32
C SER A 85 -3.66 13.34 -10.09
N TYR A 86 -4.34 13.81 -9.03
CA TYR A 86 -5.68 13.33 -8.71
C TYR A 86 -6.76 14.11 -9.47
N GLN A 87 -7.63 13.41 -10.23
CA GLN A 87 -8.64 14.04 -11.10
C GLN A 87 -10.06 14.14 -10.48
N ARG A 88 -10.15 14.20 -9.15
CA ARG A 88 -11.31 14.62 -8.33
C ARG A 88 -12.41 13.60 -8.03
N CYS A 89 -12.42 12.42 -8.63
CA CYS A 89 -13.46 11.41 -8.31
C CYS A 89 -12.88 10.13 -7.74
N GLU A 90 -12.07 9.45 -8.52
CA GLU A 90 -11.45 8.18 -8.19
C GLU A 90 -10.41 7.92 -9.28
N ASP A 91 -9.19 7.60 -8.89
CA ASP A 91 -8.15 7.19 -9.82
C ASP A 91 -7.72 5.77 -9.54
N VAL A 92 -7.34 5.05 -10.59
CA VAL A 92 -6.75 3.72 -10.46
C VAL A 92 -5.26 3.84 -10.18
N PHE A 93 -4.73 2.97 -9.31
CA PHE A 93 -3.31 2.92 -9.04
C PHE A 93 -2.73 1.52 -9.26
N VAL A 94 -1.42 1.49 -9.51
CA VAL A 94 -0.57 0.31 -9.40
C VAL A 94 0.64 0.71 -8.55
N SER A 95 0.76 0.14 -7.36
CA SER A 95 1.84 0.43 -6.41
C SER A 95 2.75 -0.77 -6.25
N GLY A 96 4.06 -0.54 -6.29
CA GLY A 96 5.08 -1.57 -6.17
C GLY A 96 5.86 -1.44 -4.86
N PHE A 97 6.12 -2.56 -4.20
CA PHE A 97 6.92 -2.67 -2.99
C PHE A 97 8.03 -3.70 -3.16
N ASN A 98 9.10 -3.55 -2.38
CA ASN A 98 10.06 -4.62 -2.15
C ASN A 98 9.39 -5.79 -1.40
N VAL A 99 10.01 -6.96 -1.42
CA VAL A 99 9.48 -8.18 -0.78
C VAL A 99 9.34 -8.08 0.74
N ASP A 100 10.02 -7.10 1.33
CA ASP A 100 9.96 -6.71 2.74
C ASP A 100 9.00 -5.53 2.98
N LEU A 101 8.20 -5.16 1.97
CA LEU A 101 7.26 -4.04 2.00
C LEU A 101 7.90 -2.68 2.31
N SER A 102 9.21 -2.56 2.11
CA SER A 102 9.86 -1.27 1.98
C SER A 102 9.65 -0.71 0.57
N VAL A 103 9.87 0.59 0.43
CA VAL A 103 10.12 1.21 -0.87
C VAL A 103 11.57 1.66 -0.91
N ASP A 104 12.17 1.72 -2.10
CA ASP A 104 13.51 2.25 -2.25
C ASP A 104 13.52 3.72 -1.76
N LYS A 105 14.45 4.03 -0.83
CA LYS A 105 14.57 5.35 -0.18
C LYS A 105 14.74 6.55 -1.13
N ALA A 106 14.92 6.31 -2.42
CA ALA A 106 15.01 7.32 -3.46
C ALA A 106 13.66 7.92 -3.86
N ASN A 107 12.53 7.33 -3.44
CA ASN A 107 11.20 7.66 -3.94
C ASN A 107 10.19 8.04 -2.85
N LYS A 108 10.65 8.70 -1.78
CA LYS A 108 9.76 9.43 -0.87
C LYS A 108 9.78 10.92 -1.20
#